data_AF-A0A383CGA4-F1
#
_entry.id   AF-A0A383CGA4-F1
#
_cell.length_a   1.000
_cell.length_b   1.000
_cell.length_c   1.000
_cell.angle_alpha   90.00
_cell.angle_beta   90.00
_cell.angle_gamma   90.00
#
_symmetry.space_group_name_H-M   'P 1'
#
loop_
_entity.id
_entity.type
_entity.pdbx_description
1 polymer ?
#
loop_
_entity_poly.entity_id
_entity_poly.type
_entity_poly.pdbx_seq_one_letter_code
_entity_poly.pdbx_strand_id
1 'polypeptide(L)' 'VTDADVLGNNPIYNNGSIAGRATGGDFGFRLNKSIALGMVKPNLAKVGQKLEIDILGKIHKASIVEDSPYDPENKLLRA' A
#
# COMPACT_ATOMS: atom_id res chain seq x y z
N VAL A 1 -1.68 -4.68 -17.31
CA VAL A 1 -1.68 -3.41 -16.54
C VAL A 1 -0.33 -3.24 -15.85
N THR A 2 0.41 -2.20 -16.16
CA THR A 2 1.74 -1.90 -15.55
C THR A 2 1.90 -0.44 -15.21
N ASP A 3 1.10 0.42 -15.84
CA ASP A 3 1.01 1.85 -15.61
C ASP A 3 -0.38 2.15 -15.04
N ALA A 4 -0.57 1.78 -13.77
CA ALA A 4 -1.81 2.01 -13.04
C ALA A 4 -1.54 2.06 -11.55
N ASP A 5 -2.29 2.92 -10.88
CA ASP A 5 -2.19 3.14 -9.45
C ASP A 5 -3.41 2.61 -8.70
N VAL A 6 -3.20 2.32 -7.44
CA VAL A 6 -4.28 2.07 -6.49
C VAL A 6 -5.03 3.38 -6.24
N LEU A 7 -6.36 3.34 -6.29
CA LEU A 7 -7.21 4.53 -6.03
C LEU A 7 -8.04 4.36 -4.75
N GLY A 8 -8.35 3.11 -4.37
CA GLY A 8 -9.23 2.78 -3.25
C GLY A 8 -10.27 1.72 -3.63
N ASN A 9 -10.88 1.10 -2.62
CA ASN A 9 -11.76 -0.07 -2.76
C ASN A 9 -11.12 -1.34 -3.35
N ASN A 10 -9.86 -1.28 -3.77
CA ASN A 10 -9.11 -2.43 -4.27
C ASN A 10 -9.00 -3.54 -3.20
N PRO A 11 -9.30 -4.80 -3.54
CA PRO A 11 -9.14 -5.91 -2.61
C PRO A 11 -7.65 -6.20 -2.36
N ILE A 12 -7.31 -6.43 -1.10
CA ILE A 12 -5.98 -6.82 -0.64
C ILE A 12 -6.02 -8.31 -0.31
N TYR A 13 -5.05 -9.05 -0.82
CA TYR A 13 -4.92 -10.49 -0.65
C TYR A 13 -3.68 -10.86 0.16
N ASN A 14 -3.75 -12.02 0.81
CA ASN A 14 -2.64 -12.73 1.39
C ASN A 14 -2.76 -14.20 0.99
N ASN A 15 -1.81 -14.72 0.21
CA ASN A 15 -1.79 -16.10 -0.28
C ASN A 15 -3.12 -16.51 -0.95
N GLY A 16 -3.63 -15.67 -1.86
CA GLY A 16 -4.87 -15.92 -2.60
C GLY A 16 -6.17 -15.73 -1.81
N SER A 17 -6.10 -15.43 -0.50
CA SER A 17 -7.29 -15.14 0.33
C SER A 17 -7.45 -13.65 0.58
N ILE A 18 -8.69 -13.16 0.59
CA ILE A 18 -8.97 -11.74 0.91
C ILE A 18 -8.52 -11.45 2.35
N ALA A 19 -7.58 -10.52 2.47
CA ALA A 19 -6.97 -10.07 3.71
C ALA A 19 -7.50 -8.71 4.16
N GLY A 20 -8.08 -7.92 3.25
CA GLY A 20 -8.53 -6.57 3.53
C GLY A 20 -8.90 -5.80 2.27
N ARG A 21 -8.91 -4.46 2.39
CA ARG A 21 -9.23 -3.56 1.29
C ARG A 21 -8.47 -2.24 1.40
N ALA A 22 -8.07 -1.68 0.26
CA ALA A 22 -7.60 -0.31 0.18
C ALA A 22 -8.74 0.68 0.49
N THR A 23 -8.46 1.71 1.28
CA THR A 23 -9.37 2.81 1.59
C THR A 23 -9.12 4.02 0.70
N GLY A 24 -7.89 4.21 0.25
CA GLY A 24 -7.48 5.22 -0.72
C GLY A 24 -6.08 4.92 -1.24
N GLY A 25 -5.67 5.62 -2.29
CA GLY A 25 -4.33 5.47 -2.85
C GLY A 25 -4.06 6.45 -3.98
N ASP A 26 -2.78 6.60 -4.29
CA ASP A 26 -2.28 7.38 -5.43
C ASP A 26 -0.79 7.05 -5.69
N PHE A 27 -0.22 7.64 -6.73
CA PHE A 27 1.21 7.59 -6.99
C PHE A 27 2.00 8.51 -6.06
N GLY A 28 2.86 7.92 -5.22
CA GLY A 28 3.77 8.65 -4.36
C GLY A 28 5.02 9.11 -5.10
N PHE A 29 4.99 10.31 -5.69
CA PHE A 29 6.12 10.87 -6.47
C PHE A 29 7.47 10.87 -5.74
N ARG A 30 7.48 11.12 -4.43
CA ARG A 30 8.72 11.11 -3.62
C ARG A 30 9.32 9.73 -3.44
N LEU A 31 8.51 8.68 -3.52
CA LEU A 31 8.94 7.29 -3.39
C LEU A 31 9.03 6.58 -4.74
N ASN A 32 8.53 7.20 -5.81
CA ASN A 32 8.40 6.64 -7.15
C ASN A 32 7.67 5.29 -7.14
N LYS A 33 6.56 5.21 -6.40
CA LYS A 33 5.76 4.00 -6.19
C LYS A 33 4.28 4.34 -6.02
N SER A 34 3.41 3.43 -6.43
CA SER A 34 2.00 3.43 -6.02
C SER A 34 1.87 3.17 -4.52
N ILE A 35 1.08 3.96 -3.81
CA ILE A 35 0.87 3.86 -2.35
C ILE A 35 -0.62 3.75 -2.06
N ALA A 36 -0.98 2.83 -1.18
CA ALA A 36 -2.34 2.65 -0.68
C ALA A 36 -2.38 2.82 0.84
N LEU A 37 -3.44 3.47 1.32
CA LEU A 37 -3.93 3.22 2.67
C LEU A 37 -4.88 2.02 2.60
N GLY A 38 -4.76 1.09 3.54
CA GLY A 38 -5.55 -0.12 3.54
C GLY A 38 -5.82 -0.64 4.94
N MET A 39 -7.00 -1.22 5.11
CA MET A 39 -7.36 -1.95 6.31
C MET A 39 -7.20 -3.44 6.05
N VAL A 40 -6.40 -4.10 6.88
CA VAL A 40 -6.15 -5.55 6.82
C VAL A 40 -6.43 -6.18 8.18
N LYS A 41 -6.52 -7.51 8.22
CA LYS A 41 -6.63 -8.25 9.48
C LYS A 41 -5.47 -7.88 10.43
N PRO A 42 -5.69 -7.67 11.74
CA PRO A 42 -4.65 -7.20 12.66
C PRO A 42 -3.38 -8.05 12.69
N ASN A 43 -3.51 -9.37 12.55
CA ASN A 43 -2.37 -10.28 12.51
C ASN A 43 -1.47 -10.11 11.26
N LEU A 44 -1.98 -9.46 10.22
CA LEU A 44 -1.26 -9.13 8.98
C LEU A 44 -0.75 -7.67 8.97
N ALA A 45 -1.14 -6.82 9.93
CA ALA A 45 -0.82 -5.40 9.97
C ALA A 45 0.59 -5.11 10.52
N LYS A 46 1.62 -5.80 10.00
CA LYS A 46 3.02 -5.65 10.44
C LYS A 46 3.87 -5.05 9.34
N VAL A 47 4.72 -4.08 9.67
CA VAL A 47 5.71 -3.52 8.71
C VAL A 47 6.54 -4.65 8.11
N GLY A 48 6.76 -4.60 6.81
CA GLY A 48 7.46 -5.62 6.04
C GLY A 48 6.58 -6.79 5.57
N GLN A 49 5.37 -6.96 6.11
CA GLN A 49 4.43 -8.01 5.68
C GLN A 49 4.20 -7.91 4.17
N LYS A 50 4.38 -9.03 3.47
CA LYS A 50 4.09 -9.14 2.04
C LYS A 50 2.61 -9.45 1.85
N LEU A 51 2.00 -8.73 0.92
CA LEU A 51 0.61 -8.84 0.53
C LEU A 51 0.50 -8.69 -0.99
N GLU A 52 -0.72 -8.81 -1.48
CA GLU A 52 -1.06 -8.66 -2.87
C GLU A 52 -2.24 -7.68 -2.99
N ILE A 53 -2.30 -6.93 -4.07
CA ILE A 53 -3.41 -6.01 -4.34
C ILE A 53 -3.85 -6.16 -5.79
N ASP A 54 -5.17 -6.19 -6.02
CA ASP A 54 -5.73 -6.19 -7.37
C ASP A 54 -5.89 -4.74 -7.86
N ILE A 55 -5.24 -4.42 -8.97
CA ILE A 55 -5.41 -3.17 -9.70
C ILE A 55 -5.86 -3.52 -11.12
N LEU A 56 -7.10 -3.16 -11.46
CA LEU A 56 -7.71 -3.38 -12.77
C LEU A 56 -7.62 -4.84 -13.27
N GLY A 57 -7.87 -5.81 -12.39
CA GLY A 57 -7.87 -7.24 -12.70
C GLY A 57 -6.49 -7.87 -12.75
N LYS A 58 -5.43 -7.16 -12.33
CA LYS A 58 -4.08 -7.67 -12.23
C LYS A 58 -3.60 -7.64 -10.78
N ILE A 59 -3.03 -8.74 -10.33
CA ILE A 59 -2.40 -8.85 -9.02
C ILE A 59 -1.01 -8.22 -9.03
N HIS A 60 -0.78 -7.30 -8.09
CA HIS A 60 0.51 -6.67 -7.82
C HIS A 60 1.00 -7.03 -6.41
N LYS A 61 2.30 -7.26 -6.27
CA LYS A 61 2.92 -7.47 -4.96
C LYS A 61 2.96 -6.15 -4.20
N ALA A 62 2.54 -6.18 -2.95
CA ALA A 62 2.57 -5.06 -2.03
C ALA A 62 3.32 -5.44 -0.75
N SER A 63 3.78 -4.43 -0.01
CA SER A 63 4.30 -4.62 1.34
C SER A 63 3.83 -3.51 2.25
N ILE A 64 3.51 -3.85 3.49
CA ILE A 64 3.23 -2.86 4.52
C ILE A 64 4.53 -2.11 4.82
N VAL A 65 4.46 -0.79 4.78
CA VAL A 65 5.55 0.13 5.13
C VAL A 65 5.19 0.89 6.39
N GLU A 66 6.16 1.61 6.95
CA GLU A 66 5.90 2.55 8.05
C GLU A 66 4.95 3.66 7.62
N ASP A 67 4.23 4.26 8.58
CA ASP A 67 3.18 5.26 8.33
C ASP A 67 3.68 6.47 7.53
N SER A 68 4.91 6.89 7.78
CA SER A 68 5.57 7.98 7.04
C SER A 68 6.80 7.46 6.31
N PRO A 69 6.63 6.86 5.12
CA PRO A 69 7.74 6.29 4.38
C PRO A 69 8.69 7.35 3.77
N TYR A 70 8.33 8.64 3.87
CA TYR A 70 9.17 9.77 3.48
C TYR A 70 9.26 10.78 4.62
N ASP A 71 10.48 11.14 5.02
CA ASP A 71 10.75 12.06 6.14
C ASP A 71 10.00 11.70 7.44
N PRO A 72 10.18 10.48 7.99
CA PRO A 72 9.46 10.04 9.19
C PRO A 72 9.74 10.91 10.43
N GLU A 73 10.90 11.55 10.49
CA GLU A 73 11.32 12.40 11.61
C GLU A 73 10.93 13.88 11.42
N ASN A 74 10.24 14.24 10.33
CA ASN A 74 9.88 15.61 9.96
C ASN A 74 11.09 16.57 9.90
N LYS A 75 12.26 16.09 9.47
CA LYS A 75 13.49 16.89 9.41
C LYS A 75 13.38 18.01 8.38
N LEU A 76 12.65 17.79 7.28
CA LEU A 76 12.50 18.80 6.22
C LEU A 76 11.53 19.91 6.60
N LEU A 77 10.47 19.58 7.35
CA LEU A 77 9.49 20.56 7.80
C LEU A 77 10.05 21.46 8.92
N ARG A 78 10.97 20.94 9.73
CA ARG A 78 11.52 21.62 10.92
C ARG A 78 12.76 22.48 10.63
N ALA A 79 13.28 22.44 9.40
CA ALA A 79 14.48 23.15 8.98
C ALA A 79 14.25 24.65 8.78
#